data_AF-A0A317WHH0-F1
#
_entry.id   AF-A0A317WHH0-F1
#
_cell.length_a   1.000
_cell.length_b   1.000
_cell.length_c   1.000
_cell.angle_alpha   90.00
_cell.angle_beta   90.00
_cell.angle_gamma   90.00
#
_symmetry.space_group_name_H-M   'P 1'
#
loop_
_entity.id
_entity.type
_entity.pdbx_description
1 polymer ?
#
loop_
_entity_poly.entity_id
_entity_poly.type
_entity_poly.pdbx_seq_one_letter_code
_entity_poly.pdbx_strand_id
1 'polypeptide(L)'
;DKNSIFLVKLEGPLSSPTKIKALTGFLTTPILKEGEGIRDTSPSNFCLITGKMKLAILSALEGTFFSPTFIRVNLSPKHLSDYSIAPTLGNEIDPTLPQNRATDADELFLPRQDQFPVWYFFYGNLAVSEILAARLGLQDMPILSRALVKGGVLRTWGGGKYKALVDGTV
;
A
#
# COMPACT_ATOMS: atom_id res chain seq x y z
N ASP A 1 -15.25 -6.45 -19.24
CA ASP A 1 -13.78 -6.55 -19.37
C ASP A 1 -13.31 -7.89 -18.77
N LYS A 2 -12.64 -8.72 -19.57
CA LYS A 2 -12.24 -10.10 -19.20
C LYS A 2 -11.02 -10.12 -18.27
N ASN A 3 -10.22 -9.05 -18.25
CA ASN A 3 -8.99 -8.94 -17.46
C ASN A 3 -9.19 -8.19 -16.12
N SER A 4 -10.37 -7.58 -15.92
CA SER A 4 -10.71 -6.95 -14.64
C SER A 4 -10.82 -7.99 -13.51
N ILE A 5 -10.46 -7.57 -12.30
CA ILE A 5 -10.55 -8.36 -11.08
C ILE A 5 -11.80 -7.92 -10.29
N PHE A 6 -12.51 -8.89 -9.72
CA PHE A 6 -13.70 -8.66 -8.90
C PHE A 6 -13.61 -9.45 -7.58
N LEU A 7 -14.27 -8.94 -6.55
CA LEU A 7 -14.67 -9.72 -5.39
C LEU A 7 -16.11 -10.16 -5.58
N VAL A 8 -16.41 -11.42 -5.33
CA VAL A 8 -17.77 -11.92 -5.20
C VAL A 8 -18.02 -12.30 -3.75
N LYS A 9 -19.15 -11.87 -3.18
CA LYS A 9 -19.52 -12.23 -1.81
C LYS A 9 -19.92 -13.71 -1.74
N LEU A 10 -19.46 -14.41 -0.72
CA LEU A 10 -19.82 -15.80 -0.46
C LEU A 10 -21.17 -15.87 0.26
N GLU A 11 -22.23 -16.06 -0.51
CA GLU A 11 -23.59 -16.19 0.00
C GLU A 11 -24.43 -17.09 -0.92
N GLY A 12 -25.50 -17.68 -0.38
CA GLY A 12 -26.42 -18.55 -1.12
C GLY A 12 -25.72 -19.68 -1.90
N PRO A 13 -25.94 -19.82 -3.23
CA PRO A 13 -25.31 -20.86 -4.06
C PRO A 13 -23.79 -20.68 -4.19
N LEU A 14 -23.25 -19.51 -3.85
CA LEU A 14 -21.82 -19.19 -3.90
C LEU A 14 -21.14 -19.27 -2.53
N SER A 15 -21.67 -20.06 -1.59
CA SER A 15 -21.22 -20.07 -0.18
C SER A 15 -19.76 -20.52 0.07
N SER A 16 -19.02 -20.98 -0.95
CA SER A 16 -17.63 -21.38 -0.80
C SER A 16 -16.82 -21.27 -2.11
N PRO A 17 -15.49 -21.13 -2.05
CA PRO A 17 -14.63 -21.12 -3.24
C PRO A 17 -14.79 -22.38 -4.11
N THR A 18 -14.98 -23.54 -3.47
CA THR A 18 -15.18 -24.82 -4.16
C THR A 18 -16.50 -24.86 -4.93
N LYS A 19 -17.58 -24.27 -4.38
CA LYS A 19 -18.85 -24.14 -5.09
C LYS A 19 -18.73 -23.21 -6.30
N ILE A 20 -18.02 -22.09 -6.15
CA ILE A 20 -17.76 -21.19 -7.29
C ILE A 20 -16.96 -21.91 -8.37
N LYS A 21 -15.94 -22.69 -7.99
CA LYS A 21 -15.16 -23.51 -8.94
C LYS A 21 -16.05 -24.50 -9.70
N ALA A 22 -16.85 -25.28 -8.96
CA ALA A 22 -17.76 -26.27 -9.54
C ALA A 22 -18.80 -25.62 -10.47
N LEU A 23 -19.38 -24.50 -10.06
CA LEU A 23 -20.39 -23.77 -10.82
C LEU A 23 -19.84 -23.17 -12.11
N THR A 24 -18.59 -22.68 -12.09
CA THR A 24 -17.97 -22.00 -13.22
C THR A 24 -17.19 -22.93 -14.15
N GLY A 25 -16.90 -24.16 -13.72
CA GLY A 25 -16.10 -25.12 -14.49
C GLY A 25 -14.62 -24.76 -14.63
N PHE A 26 -14.11 -23.77 -13.88
CA PHE A 26 -12.70 -23.37 -13.93
C PHE A 26 -11.82 -24.37 -13.17
N LEU A 27 -10.59 -24.58 -13.67
CA LEU A 27 -9.60 -25.46 -13.02
C LEU A 27 -9.04 -24.84 -11.73
N THR A 28 -8.98 -23.51 -11.66
CA THR A 28 -8.42 -22.75 -10.54
C THR A 28 -9.48 -22.42 -9.49
N THR A 29 -9.20 -22.74 -8.23
CA THR A 29 -10.04 -22.34 -7.10
C THR A 29 -9.86 -20.82 -6.84
N PRO A 30 -10.95 -20.04 -6.74
CA PRO A 30 -10.85 -18.63 -6.40
C PRO A 30 -10.20 -18.41 -5.03
N ILE A 31 -9.49 -17.29 -4.89
CA ILE A 31 -8.77 -16.95 -3.66
C ILE A 31 -9.77 -16.39 -2.64
N LEU A 32 -9.86 -17.01 -1.46
CA LEU A 32 -10.67 -16.51 -0.35
C LEU A 32 -10.08 -15.21 0.20
N LYS A 33 -10.94 -14.23 0.46
CA LYS A 33 -10.63 -12.96 1.10
C LYS A 33 -11.66 -12.69 2.19
N GLU A 34 -11.18 -12.58 3.41
CA GLU A 34 -12.02 -12.22 4.55
C GLU A 34 -12.26 -10.70 4.53
N GLY A 35 -13.49 -10.30 4.82
CA GLY A 35 -13.91 -8.91 4.93
C GLY A 35 -14.50 -8.65 6.31
N GLU A 36 -13.93 -7.69 7.02
CA GLU A 36 -14.46 -7.21 8.29
C GLU A 36 -15.33 -5.98 8.05
N GLY A 37 -16.60 -6.06 8.46
CA GLY A 37 -17.50 -4.91 8.44
C GLY A 37 -17.32 -4.07 9.69
N ILE A 38 -17.27 -2.75 9.54
CA ILE A 38 -17.12 -1.79 10.66
C ILE A 38 -18.30 -1.88 11.68
N ARG A 39 -19.45 -2.44 11.28
CA ARG A 39 -20.67 -2.50 12.09
C ARG A 39 -21.31 -3.88 12.22
N ASP A 40 -20.79 -4.90 11.55
CA ASP A 40 -21.39 -6.24 11.54
C ASP A 40 -20.68 -7.18 12.50
N THR A 41 -21.45 -7.88 13.33
CA THR A 41 -20.97 -8.92 14.27
C THR A 41 -20.58 -10.23 13.59
N SER A 42 -20.69 -10.32 12.26
CA SER A 42 -20.32 -11.52 11.50
C SER A 42 -19.38 -11.17 10.34
N PRO A 43 -18.25 -11.89 10.18
CA PRO A 43 -17.33 -11.66 9.08
C PRO A 43 -18.00 -11.97 7.75
N SER A 44 -17.84 -11.08 6.77
CA SER A 44 -18.30 -11.31 5.41
C SER A 44 -17.17 -11.89 4.59
N ASN A 45 -17.38 -13.06 3.99
CA ASN A 45 -16.36 -13.71 3.18
C ASN A 45 -16.55 -13.39 1.70
N PHE A 46 -15.44 -13.21 0.99
CA PHE A 46 -15.41 -12.91 -0.44
C PHE A 46 -14.45 -13.85 -1.16
N CYS A 47 -14.64 -14.00 -2.47
CA CYS A 47 -13.67 -14.61 -3.35
C CYS A 47 -13.16 -13.62 -4.40
N LEU A 48 -11.84 -13.59 -4.59
CA LEU A 48 -11.23 -12.89 -5.70
C LEU A 48 -11.40 -13.72 -6.97
N ILE A 49 -12.05 -13.13 -7.98
CA ILE A 49 -12.38 -13.76 -9.26
C ILE A 49 -11.98 -12.88 -10.44
N THR A 50 -11.77 -13.51 -11.59
CA THR A 50 -11.53 -12.80 -12.85
C THR A 50 -12.83 -12.38 -13.53
N GLY A 51 -12.77 -11.45 -14.48
CA GLY A 51 -13.91 -11.06 -15.31
C GLY A 51 -14.53 -12.23 -16.08
N LYS A 52 -13.73 -13.23 -16.48
CA LYS A 52 -14.24 -14.46 -17.11
C LYS A 52 -15.09 -15.29 -16.14
N MET A 53 -14.61 -15.47 -14.91
CA MET A 53 -15.36 -16.18 -13.87
C MET A 53 -16.65 -15.44 -13.51
N LYS A 54 -16.63 -14.10 -13.43
CA LYS A 54 -17.85 -13.30 -13.22
C LYS A 54 -18.93 -13.60 -14.26
N LEU A 55 -18.57 -13.63 -15.55
CA LEU A 55 -19.52 -13.96 -16.62
C LEU A 55 -20.04 -15.40 -16.51
N ALA A 56 -19.18 -16.35 -16.18
CA ALA A 56 -19.59 -17.74 -15.98
C ALA A 56 -20.57 -17.89 -14.79
N ILE A 57 -20.32 -17.18 -13.68
CA ILE A 57 -21.25 -17.15 -12.53
C ILE A 57 -22.61 -16.57 -12.94
N LEU A 58 -22.61 -15.45 -13.67
CA LEU A 58 -23.86 -14.82 -14.12
C LEU A 58 -24.65 -15.74 -15.05
N SER A 59 -23.98 -16.42 -15.99
CA SER A 59 -24.62 -17.37 -16.90
C SER A 59 -25.14 -18.61 -16.18
N ALA A 60 -24.40 -19.13 -15.20
CA ALA A 60 -24.82 -20.30 -14.42
C ALA A 60 -25.99 -20.02 -13.46
N LEU A 61 -26.19 -18.76 -13.08
CA LEU A 61 -27.28 -18.31 -12.21
C LEU A 61 -28.45 -17.70 -12.98
N GLU A 62 -28.39 -17.69 -14.31
CA GLU A 62 -29.45 -17.18 -15.16
C GLU A 62 -30.75 -17.96 -14.93
N GLY A 63 -31.85 -17.25 -14.69
CA GLY A 63 -33.14 -17.85 -14.33
C GLY A 63 -33.31 -18.24 -12.87
N THR A 64 -32.31 -18.02 -12.00
CA THR A 64 -32.47 -18.18 -10.55
C THR A 64 -32.95 -16.89 -9.88
N PHE A 65 -33.55 -17.00 -8.69
CA PHE A 65 -33.93 -15.84 -7.87
C PHE A 65 -32.74 -15.21 -7.12
N PHE A 66 -31.54 -15.75 -7.28
CA PHE A 66 -30.36 -15.31 -6.54
C PHE A 66 -29.57 -14.30 -7.36
N SER A 67 -29.37 -13.09 -6.81
CA SER A 67 -28.55 -12.04 -7.41
C SER A 67 -27.19 -11.95 -6.71
N PRO A 68 -26.09 -12.38 -7.36
CA PRO A 68 -24.77 -12.36 -6.75
C PRO A 68 -24.21 -10.93 -6.60
N THR A 69 -23.62 -10.65 -5.43
CA THR A 69 -22.95 -9.37 -5.16
C THR A 69 -21.53 -9.37 -5.69
N PHE A 70 -21.23 -8.46 -6.63
CA PHE A 70 -19.87 -8.26 -7.16
C PHE A 70 -19.34 -6.86 -6.85
N ILE A 71 -18.09 -6.79 -6.40
CA ILE A 71 -17.35 -5.54 -6.19
C ILE A 71 -16.19 -5.53 -7.18
N ARG A 72 -16.11 -4.50 -8.03
CA ARG A 72 -14.96 -4.34 -8.93
C ARG A 72 -13.74 -3.92 -8.10
N VAL A 73 -12.65 -4.66 -8.24
CA VAL A 73 -11.39 -4.32 -7.58
C VAL A 73 -10.61 -3.42 -8.52
N ASN A 74 -10.61 -2.12 -8.22
CA ASN A 74 -9.71 -1.15 -8.85
C ASN A 74 -8.44 -1.07 -8.01
N LEU A 75 -7.55 -2.05 -8.16
CA LEU A 75 -6.20 -1.95 -7.60
C LEU A 75 -5.41 -0.97 -8.45
N SER A 76 -5.12 0.21 -7.91
CA SER A 76 -4.05 1.04 -8.46
C SER A 76 -2.72 0.37 -8.10
N PRO A 77 -1.87 0.00 -9.06
CA PRO A 77 -0.57 -0.59 -8.78
C PRO A 77 0.26 0.41 -7.95
N LYS A 78 0.49 0.06 -6.68
CA LYS A 78 1.38 0.81 -5.78
C LYS A 78 2.83 0.36 -5.94
N HIS A 79 3.24 0.11 -7.18
CA HIS A 79 4.64 -0.14 -7.50
C HIS A 79 5.36 1.20 -7.52
N LEU A 80 6.58 1.24 -6.97
CA LEU A 80 7.49 2.33 -7.23
C LEU A 80 7.81 2.31 -8.73
N SER A 81 7.85 3.47 -9.39
CA SER A 81 8.29 3.56 -10.79
C SER A 81 9.71 3.01 -10.90
N ASP A 82 10.04 2.13 -11.84
CA ASP A 82 11.41 1.57 -11.94
C ASP A 82 12.44 2.56 -12.54
N TYR A 83 12.00 3.74 -12.97
CA TYR A 83 12.80 4.69 -13.75
C TYR A 83 12.75 6.14 -13.21
N SER A 84 12.03 6.36 -12.11
CA SER A 84 11.99 7.67 -11.45
C SER A 84 13.18 7.84 -10.52
N ILE A 85 13.80 9.01 -10.54
CA ILE A 85 14.89 9.36 -9.60
C ILE A 85 14.40 9.51 -8.16
N ALA A 86 13.09 9.66 -7.95
CA ALA A 86 12.46 9.78 -6.63
C ALA A 86 11.55 8.56 -6.35
N PRO A 87 11.31 8.20 -5.07
CA PRO A 87 10.39 7.13 -4.69
C PRO A 87 8.94 7.54 -4.97
N THR A 88 8.52 7.42 -6.21
CA THR A 88 7.21 7.88 -6.68
C THR A 88 6.32 6.68 -6.96
N LEU A 89 5.12 6.66 -6.38
CA LEU A 89 4.14 5.59 -6.56
C LEU A 89 3.42 5.74 -7.89
N GLY A 90 3.53 4.74 -8.76
CA GLY A 90 2.80 4.66 -10.02
C GLY A 90 3.72 4.69 -11.24
N ASN A 91 3.38 3.84 -12.21
CA ASN A 91 4.10 3.66 -13.47
C ASN A 91 3.87 4.80 -14.47
N GLU A 92 3.05 5.80 -14.14
CA GLU A 92 2.70 6.94 -15.01
C GLU A 92 3.24 8.27 -14.48
N ILE A 93 4.09 8.25 -13.45
CA ILE A 93 4.70 9.48 -12.95
C ILE A 93 5.77 9.92 -13.94
N ASP A 94 5.58 11.10 -14.50
CA ASP A 94 6.53 11.77 -15.38
C ASP A 94 7.65 12.42 -14.54
N PRO A 95 8.87 11.83 -14.49
CA PRO A 95 9.99 12.43 -13.77
C PRO A 95 10.48 13.73 -14.43
N THR A 96 9.97 14.10 -15.62
CA THR A 96 10.37 15.31 -16.34
C THR A 96 9.58 16.55 -15.95
N LEU A 97 8.62 16.44 -15.02
CA LEU A 97 7.92 17.59 -14.45
C LEU A 97 8.92 18.58 -13.83
N PRO A 98 8.74 19.91 -13.99
CA PRO A 98 9.74 20.91 -13.60
C PRO A 98 10.22 20.78 -12.14
N GLN A 99 9.34 20.42 -11.21
CA GLN A 99 9.67 20.24 -9.79
C GLN A 99 10.54 19.01 -9.49
N ASN A 100 10.72 18.10 -10.45
CA ASN A 100 11.53 16.88 -10.32
C ASN A 100 12.83 16.94 -11.14
N ARG A 101 13.15 18.07 -11.78
CA ARG A 101 14.33 18.18 -12.65
C ARG A 101 15.60 18.42 -11.85
N ALA A 102 16.68 17.78 -12.30
CA ALA A 102 18.04 18.16 -11.97
C ALA A 102 18.29 19.62 -12.37
N THR A 103 18.83 20.39 -11.44
CA THR A 103 19.36 21.74 -11.66
C THR A 103 20.71 21.65 -12.38
N ASP A 104 21.48 20.58 -12.14
CA ASP A 104 22.79 20.33 -12.72
C ASP A 104 22.95 18.89 -13.25
N ALA A 105 23.81 18.69 -14.25
CA ALA A 105 24.04 17.37 -14.88
C ALA A 105 24.64 16.32 -13.93
N ASP A 106 25.36 16.78 -12.91
CA ASP A 106 26.01 15.93 -11.90
C ASP A 106 25.19 15.82 -10.60
N GLU A 107 23.96 16.32 -10.59
CA GLU A 107 23.12 16.30 -9.40
C GLU A 107 22.72 14.86 -9.03
N LEU A 108 23.26 14.40 -7.90
CA LEU A 108 22.97 13.08 -7.35
C LEU A 108 21.76 13.15 -6.41
N PHE A 109 20.61 12.68 -6.91
CA PHE A 109 19.43 12.49 -6.08
C PHE A 109 19.59 11.25 -5.19
N LEU A 110 19.63 11.46 -3.89
CA LEU A 110 19.64 10.41 -2.87
C LEU A 110 18.40 10.55 -1.98
N PRO A 111 17.85 9.43 -1.46
CA PRO A 111 18.24 8.05 -1.72
C PRO A 111 17.80 7.58 -3.11
N ARG A 112 18.62 6.75 -3.76
CA ARG A 112 18.23 6.04 -4.99
C ARG A 112 17.19 4.97 -4.68
N GLN A 113 16.49 4.49 -5.70
CA GLN A 113 15.45 3.47 -5.53
C GLN A 113 15.97 2.15 -4.95
N ASP A 114 17.21 1.77 -5.29
CA ASP A 114 17.91 0.61 -4.76
C ASP A 114 18.45 0.83 -3.33
N GLN A 115 18.31 2.04 -2.79
CA GLN A 115 18.71 2.38 -1.42
C GLN A 115 17.55 2.36 -0.43
N PHE A 116 16.40 1.78 -0.83
CA PHE A 116 15.30 1.47 0.08
C PHE A 116 15.44 0.07 0.70
N PRO A 117 15.13 -0.10 2.00
CA PRO A 117 14.62 0.92 2.93
C PRO A 117 15.70 1.93 3.36
N VAL A 118 15.30 3.20 3.46
CA VAL A 118 16.18 4.33 3.79
C VAL A 118 16.36 4.43 5.30
N TRP A 119 17.59 4.67 5.74
CA TRP A 119 17.88 4.98 7.14
C TRP A 119 17.44 6.40 7.47
N TYR A 120 16.55 6.55 8.44
CA TYR A 120 16.14 7.83 8.97
C TYR A 120 16.97 8.19 10.20
N PHE A 121 17.54 9.40 10.22
CA PHE A 121 18.17 9.95 11.40
C PHE A 121 17.12 10.66 12.26
N PHE A 122 16.73 10.05 13.37
CA PHE A 122 15.83 10.65 14.35
C PHE A 122 16.60 11.36 15.47
N TYR A 123 16.10 12.51 15.91
CA TYR A 123 16.69 13.29 17.00
C TYR A 123 15.61 13.77 17.99
N GLY A 124 16.05 14.28 19.15
CA GLY A 124 15.13 14.74 20.19
C GLY A 124 14.26 13.59 20.71
N ASN A 125 12.95 13.82 20.82
CA ASN A 125 12.03 12.83 21.38
C ASN A 125 11.78 11.63 20.45
N LEU A 126 12.03 11.78 19.15
CA LEU A 126 11.87 10.69 18.18
C LEU A 126 13.05 9.70 18.20
N ALA A 127 14.12 10.01 18.96
CA ALA A 127 15.22 9.10 19.21
C ALA A 127 14.89 8.04 20.29
N VAL A 128 13.64 7.98 20.73
CA VAL A 128 13.11 6.98 21.68
C VAL A 128 12.14 6.08 20.92
N SER A 129 12.41 4.77 20.86
CA SER A 129 11.69 3.82 20.02
C SER A 129 10.19 3.80 20.28
N GLU A 130 9.76 3.88 21.55
CA GLU A 130 8.36 3.85 21.95
C GLU A 130 7.61 5.10 21.46
N ILE A 131 8.23 6.26 21.60
CA ILE A 131 7.67 7.54 21.13
C ILE A 131 7.59 7.53 19.61
N LEU A 132 8.63 7.03 18.95
CA LEU A 132 8.68 6.94 17.49
C LEU A 132 7.59 6.01 16.96
N ALA A 133 7.46 4.80 17.53
CA ALA A 133 6.44 3.83 17.16
C ALA A 133 5.03 4.41 17.32
N ALA A 134 4.73 5.02 18.47
CA ALA A 134 3.44 5.62 18.74
C ALA A 134 3.12 6.79 17.79
N ARG A 135 4.10 7.63 17.46
CA ARG A 135 3.91 8.78 16.57
C ARG A 135 3.75 8.40 15.11
N LEU A 136 4.38 7.31 14.67
CA LEU A 136 4.31 6.82 13.30
C LEU A 136 3.28 5.71 13.09
N GLY A 137 2.62 5.24 14.17
CA GLY A 137 1.64 4.15 14.10
C GLY A 137 2.26 2.82 13.67
N LEU A 138 3.52 2.57 14.07
CA LEU A 138 4.22 1.33 13.72
C LEU A 138 3.66 0.17 14.54
N GLN A 139 3.41 -0.96 13.88
CA GLN A 139 3.02 -2.20 14.54
C GLN A 139 4.20 -2.85 15.26
N ASP A 140 5.39 -2.74 14.66
CA ASP A 140 6.65 -3.25 15.22
C ASP A 140 7.47 -2.13 15.87
N MET A 141 8.21 -2.48 16.94
CA MET A 141 9.09 -1.54 17.62
C MET A 141 10.33 -1.23 16.74
N PRO A 142 10.61 0.04 16.42
CA PRO A 142 11.75 0.39 15.59
C PRO A 142 13.07 0.15 16.33
N ILE A 143 14.01 -0.53 15.67
CA ILE A 143 15.37 -0.75 16.16
C ILE A 143 16.22 0.47 15.79
N LEU A 144 16.62 1.25 16.79
CA LEU A 144 17.44 2.43 16.58
C LEU A 144 18.93 2.08 16.67
N SER A 145 19.70 2.55 15.68
CA SER A 145 21.16 2.47 15.70
C SER A 145 21.75 3.83 16.04
N ARG A 146 22.80 3.85 16.87
CA ARG A 146 23.49 5.09 17.22
C ARG A 146 24.18 5.65 15.98
N ALA A 147 23.87 6.90 15.65
CA ALA A 147 24.43 7.62 14.51
C ALA A 147 24.85 9.04 14.92
N LEU A 148 25.69 9.66 14.10
CA LEU A 148 26.15 11.04 14.28
C LEU A 148 26.07 11.78 12.94
N VAL A 149 25.47 12.97 12.96
CA VAL A 149 25.44 13.89 11.82
C VAL A 149 26.58 14.87 11.94
N LYS A 150 27.41 14.99 10.90
CA LYS A 150 28.46 16.02 10.79
C LYS A 150 27.88 17.26 10.12
N GLY A 151 28.33 18.45 10.55
CA GLY A 151 27.89 19.71 9.97
C GLY A 151 26.48 20.15 10.37
N GLY A 152 25.80 19.42 11.26
CA GLY A 152 24.50 19.80 11.82
C GLY A 152 24.60 20.19 13.30
N VAL A 153 23.76 21.12 13.73
CA VAL A 153 23.67 21.57 15.12
C VAL A 153 22.21 21.52 15.59
N LEU A 154 21.97 20.99 16.79
CA LEU A 154 20.66 21.07 17.41
C LEU A 154 20.42 22.46 18.01
N ARG A 155 19.35 23.11 17.59
CA ARG A 155 18.84 24.38 18.10
C ARG A 155 17.46 24.19 18.72
N THR A 156 17.01 25.19 19.47
CA THR A 156 15.68 25.22 20.03
C THR A 156 14.85 26.29 19.34
N TRP A 157 13.66 25.92 18.85
CA TRP A 157 12.74 26.76 18.10
C TRP A 157 11.41 26.92 18.85
N GLY A 158 10.58 27.88 18.42
CA GLY A 158 9.25 28.11 18.98
C GLY A 158 9.27 28.51 20.46
N GLY A 159 10.16 29.42 20.85
CA GLY A 159 10.27 29.91 22.23
C GLY A 159 10.82 28.88 23.23
N GLY A 160 11.62 27.92 22.78
CA GLY A 160 12.20 26.90 23.66
C GLY A 160 11.51 25.53 23.59
N LYS A 161 10.43 25.40 22.80
CA LYS A 161 9.54 24.24 22.84
C LYS A 161 10.00 23.06 21.98
N TYR A 162 10.71 23.32 20.88
CA TYR A 162 11.03 22.29 19.90
C TYR A 162 12.52 22.22 19.62
N LYS A 163 13.10 21.02 19.61
CA LYS A 163 14.45 20.81 19.08
C LYS A 163 14.37 20.74 17.57
N ALA A 164 15.27 21.44 16.88
CA ALA A 164 15.41 21.42 15.43
C ALA A 164 16.88 21.17 15.09
N LEU A 165 17.14 20.23 14.18
CA LEU A 165 18.46 20.05 13.59
C LEU A 165 18.60 21.03 12.43
N VAL A 166 19.59 21.91 12.49
CA VAL A 166 19.88 22.92 11.47
C VAL A 166 21.33 22.80 11.02
N ASP A 167 21.66 23.42 9.88
CA ASP A 167 23.04 23.49 9.42
C ASP A 167 23.93 24.22 10.44
N GLY A 168 25.07 23.61 10.74
CA GLY A 168 26.13 24.21 11.52
C GLY A 168 26.89 25.22 10.68
N THR A 169 27.25 26.35 11.27
CA THR A 169 28.25 27.23 10.67
C THR A 169 29.59 26.50 10.66
N VAL A 170 30.17 26.34 9.47
CA VAL A 170 31.52 25.79 9.26
C VAL A 170 32.55 26.63 10.01
#